data_AF-A0A661AS65-F1
#
_entry.id   AF-A0A661AS65-F1
#
_cell.length_a   1.000
_cell.length_b   1.000
_cell.length_c   1.000
_cell.angle_alpha   90.00
_cell.angle_beta   90.00
_cell.angle_gamma   90.00
#
_symmetry.space_group_name_H-M   'P 1'
#
loop_
_entity.id
_entity.type
_entity.pdbx_description
1 polymer ?
#
loop_
_entity_poly.entity_id
_entity_poly.type
_entity_poly.pdbx_seq_one_letter_code
_entity_poly.pdbx_strand_id
1 'polypeptide(L)'
;MKHTRQIIKLILATILLFGVTETVSAQPMFPDDKPSHKMMERIETLKMWKLTEALDLNEDQTTKLFPAIKQFQKKQDSLQEKMAKNIEQLENAIDNDADSLEIADIIGEINDARDTQCRNEADFYGKLQGILTIDQQAKYILFEIDFRKKMMNLIRDFHRGDKKNRRDNRWE
;
A
#
# COMPACT_ATOMS: atom_id res chain seq x y z
N MET A 1 -5.04 1.67 -68.26
CA MET A 1 -4.14 2.58 -67.51
C MET A 1 -4.83 3.74 -66.75
N LYS A 2 -6.05 4.19 -67.11
CA LYS A 2 -6.79 5.21 -66.32
C LYS A 2 -7.47 4.64 -65.06
N HIS A 3 -7.98 3.41 -65.11
CA HIS A 3 -8.64 2.75 -63.97
C HIS A 3 -7.67 2.35 -62.85
N THR A 4 -6.45 1.91 -63.17
CA THR A 4 -5.42 1.60 -62.17
C THR A 4 -4.98 2.83 -61.36
N ARG A 5 -4.96 4.02 -61.98
CA ARG A 5 -4.67 5.29 -61.29
C ARG A 5 -5.81 5.76 -60.38
N GLN A 6 -7.07 5.42 -60.68
CA GLN A 6 -8.22 5.71 -59.81
C GLN A 6 -8.31 4.75 -58.62
N ILE A 7 -7.98 3.47 -58.82
CA ILE A 7 -7.95 2.47 -57.74
C ILE A 7 -6.84 2.82 -56.73
N ILE A 8 -5.67 3.26 -57.18
CA ILE A 8 -4.58 3.70 -56.28
C ILE A 8 -4.98 4.96 -55.47
N LYS A 9 -5.72 5.91 -56.07
CA LYS A 9 -6.25 7.08 -55.36
C LYS A 9 -7.33 6.71 -54.34
N LEU A 10 -8.14 5.69 -54.61
CA LEU A 10 -9.16 5.19 -53.68
C LEU A 10 -8.55 4.40 -52.50
N ILE A 11 -7.46 3.65 -52.74
CA ILE A 11 -6.72 2.94 -51.68
C ILE A 11 -5.93 3.92 -50.79
N LEU A 12 -5.34 4.99 -51.36
CA LEU A 12 -4.67 6.05 -50.60
C LEU A 12 -5.66 6.91 -49.78
N ALA A 13 -6.91 7.06 -50.24
CA ALA A 13 -7.94 7.82 -49.52
C ALA A 13 -8.58 7.04 -48.36
N THR A 14 -8.49 5.70 -48.35
CA THR A 14 -9.05 4.87 -47.26
C THR A 14 -8.08 4.69 -46.08
N ILE A 15 -6.76 4.76 -46.33
CA ILE A 15 -5.74 4.72 -45.26
C ILE A 15 -5.76 6.00 -44.40
N LEU A 16 -6.29 7.11 -44.94
CA LEU A 16 -6.40 8.38 -44.22
C LEU A 16 -7.62 8.46 -43.27
N LEU A 17 -8.51 7.45 -43.27
CA LEU A 17 -9.71 7.41 -42.41
C LEU A 17 -9.63 6.46 -41.21
N PHE A 18 -8.52 5.73 -41.05
CA PHE A 18 -8.28 4.82 -39.91
C PHE A 18 -7.20 5.36 -38.95
N GLY A 19 -6.98 6.67 -38.95
CA GLY A 19 -6.15 7.36 -37.95
C GLY A 19 -6.93 7.68 -36.67
N VAL A 20 -7.66 6.71 -36.10
CA VAL A 20 -8.05 6.79 -34.69
C VAL A 20 -7.01 6.00 -33.93
N THR A 21 -5.90 6.67 -33.63
CA THR A 21 -5.06 6.23 -32.52
C THR A 21 -5.94 6.34 -31.29
N GLU A 22 -6.45 5.19 -30.83
CA GLU A 22 -6.88 5.05 -29.45
C GLU A 22 -5.64 5.35 -28.61
N THR A 23 -5.49 6.60 -28.19
CA THR A 23 -4.72 6.91 -27.01
C THR A 23 -5.49 6.28 -25.86
N VAL A 24 -5.23 4.99 -25.64
CA VAL A 24 -5.42 4.35 -24.34
C VAL A 24 -4.58 5.19 -23.40
N SER A 25 -5.20 6.22 -22.84
CA SER A 25 -4.70 6.89 -21.66
C SER A 25 -4.62 5.77 -20.63
N ALA A 26 -3.40 5.25 -20.46
CA ALA A 26 -3.03 4.41 -19.34
C ALA A 26 -3.27 5.27 -18.09
N GLN A 27 -4.51 5.28 -17.62
CA GLN A 27 -4.83 5.86 -16.33
C GLN A 27 -4.10 4.98 -15.32
N PRO A 28 -3.28 5.55 -14.41
CA PRO A 28 -2.65 4.78 -13.36
C PRO A 28 -3.75 4.01 -12.62
N MET A 29 -3.63 2.68 -12.60
CA MET A 29 -4.67 1.75 -12.14
C MET A 29 -4.96 1.91 -10.63
N PHE A 30 -4.15 2.70 -9.92
CA PHE A 30 -4.31 3.02 -8.51
C PHE A 30 -4.10 4.52 -8.30
N PRO A 31 -5.13 5.30 -7.95
CA PRO A 31 -4.90 6.63 -7.40
C PRO A 31 -4.21 6.45 -6.04
N ASP A 32 -3.13 7.21 -5.85
CA ASP A 32 -2.30 7.28 -4.65
C ASP A 32 -3.03 8.06 -3.52
N ASP A 33 -4.26 7.65 -3.21
CA ASP A 33 -5.04 8.23 -2.13
C ASP A 33 -4.60 7.54 -0.82
N LYS A 34 -3.38 7.84 -0.36
CA LYS A 34 -2.96 7.48 1.00
C LYS A 34 -3.87 8.22 1.99
N PRO A 35 -4.38 7.56 3.04
CA PRO A 35 -5.20 8.23 4.05
C PRO A 35 -4.46 9.43 4.63
N SER A 36 -5.17 10.55 4.83
CA SER A 36 -4.56 11.74 5.42
C SER A 36 -3.93 11.45 6.79
N HIS A 37 -2.87 12.16 7.16
CA HIS A 37 -2.19 11.99 8.45
C HIS A 37 -3.16 12.07 9.64
N LYS A 38 -4.08 13.04 9.62
CA LYS A 38 -5.13 13.20 10.64
C LYS A 38 -6.07 11.99 10.74
N MET A 39 -6.35 11.32 9.62
CA MET A 39 -7.17 10.10 9.62
C MET A 39 -6.40 8.94 10.26
N MET A 40 -5.10 8.82 9.96
CA MET A 40 -4.26 7.79 10.58
C MET A 40 -4.11 7.98 12.09
N GLU A 41 -3.90 9.21 12.56
CA GLU A 41 -3.87 9.52 14.01
C GLU A 41 -5.18 9.13 14.72
N ARG A 42 -6.33 9.37 14.06
CA ARG A 42 -7.64 8.95 14.59
C ARG A 42 -7.79 7.44 14.64
N ILE A 43 -7.33 6.73 13.59
CA ILE A 43 -7.34 5.26 13.56
C ILE A 43 -6.44 4.70 14.65
N GLU A 44 -5.26 5.26 14.86
CA GLU A 44 -4.34 4.86 15.93
C GLU A 44 -4.98 5.08 17.31
N THR A 45 -5.56 6.25 17.55
CA THR A 45 -6.26 6.54 18.82
C THR A 45 -7.41 5.56 19.07
N LEU A 46 -8.22 5.29 18.05
CA LEU A 46 -9.31 4.30 18.10
C LEU A 46 -8.78 2.90 18.39
N LYS A 47 -7.67 2.51 17.75
CA LYS A 47 -7.01 1.22 17.96
C LYS A 47 -6.62 1.07 19.42
N MET A 48 -5.93 2.05 20.00
CA MET A 48 -5.48 2.01 21.40
C MET A 48 -6.66 1.87 22.36
N TRP A 49 -7.73 2.64 22.17
CA TRP A 49 -8.94 2.52 22.99
C TRP A 49 -9.58 1.13 22.89
N LYS A 50 -9.76 0.63 21.67
CA LYS A 50 -10.34 -0.71 21.44
C LYS A 50 -9.47 -1.84 21.95
N LEU A 51 -8.16 -1.66 21.95
CA LEU A 51 -7.20 -2.60 22.51
C LEU A 51 -7.36 -2.70 24.04
N THR A 52 -7.47 -1.55 24.72
CA THR A 52 -7.72 -1.50 26.17
C THR A 52 -8.99 -2.26 26.53
N GLU A 53 -10.08 -2.05 25.80
CA GLU A 53 -11.34 -2.77 26.02
C GLU A 53 -11.21 -4.27 25.74
N ALA A 54 -10.59 -4.66 24.61
CA ALA A 54 -10.53 -6.06 24.19
C ALA A 54 -9.65 -6.93 25.09
N LEU A 55 -8.57 -6.35 25.64
CA LEU A 55 -7.62 -7.06 26.48
C LEU A 55 -7.87 -6.85 27.97
N ASP A 56 -8.80 -5.97 28.35
CA ASP A 56 -9.03 -5.55 29.74
C ASP A 56 -7.72 -5.08 30.39
N LEU A 57 -7.05 -4.12 29.73
CA LEU A 57 -5.74 -3.65 30.16
C LEU A 57 -5.86 -2.77 31.40
N ASN A 58 -5.00 -3.04 32.39
CA ASN A 58 -4.80 -2.11 33.50
C ASN A 58 -3.81 -0.98 33.12
N GLU A 59 -3.65 -0.02 34.03
CA GLU A 59 -2.80 1.17 33.82
C GLU A 59 -1.32 0.82 33.63
N ASP A 60 -0.77 -0.10 34.42
CA ASP A 60 0.63 -0.54 34.31
C ASP A 60 0.89 -1.23 32.95
N GLN A 61 -0.04 -2.07 32.49
CA GLN A 61 0.06 -2.71 31.18
C GLN A 61 -0.04 -1.68 30.05
N THR A 62 -0.96 -0.73 30.15
CA THR A 62 -1.18 0.30 29.14
C THR A 62 0.04 1.21 28.96
N THR A 63 0.63 1.65 30.07
CA THR A 63 1.82 2.53 30.07
C THR A 63 3.05 1.86 29.46
N LYS A 64 3.15 0.52 29.50
CA LYS A 64 4.20 -0.26 28.84
C LYS A 64 3.87 -0.64 27.40
N LEU A 65 2.63 -1.02 27.13
CA LEU A 65 2.20 -1.57 25.85
C LEU A 65 2.15 -0.52 24.74
N PHE A 66 1.58 0.66 25.02
CA PHE A 66 1.39 1.67 23.98
C PHE A 66 2.72 2.19 23.41
N PRO A 67 3.74 2.49 24.24
CA PRO A 67 5.08 2.79 23.71
C PRO A 67 5.67 1.66 22.88
N ALA A 68 5.48 0.39 23.30
CA ALA A 68 5.96 -0.76 22.54
C ALA A 68 5.30 -0.86 21.15
N ILE A 69 3.98 -0.67 21.08
CA ILE A 69 3.22 -0.65 19.82
C ILE A 69 3.71 0.51 18.92
N LYS A 70 3.85 1.72 19.48
CA LYS A 70 4.32 2.89 18.70
C LYS A 70 5.71 2.68 18.11
N GLN A 71 6.64 2.13 18.90
CA GLN A 71 7.99 1.82 18.41
C GLN A 71 7.96 0.77 17.30
N PHE A 72 7.14 -0.27 17.47
CA PHE A 72 6.96 -1.32 16.47
C PHE A 72 6.39 -0.76 15.15
N GLN A 73 5.34 0.06 15.22
CA GLN A 73 4.71 0.70 14.07
C GLN A 73 5.68 1.63 13.34
N LYS A 74 6.37 2.51 14.08
CA LYS A 74 7.38 3.40 13.47
C LYS A 74 8.45 2.64 12.71
N LYS A 75 8.90 1.50 13.24
CA LYS A 75 9.85 0.63 12.54
C LYS A 75 9.23 -0.03 11.30
N GLN A 76 8.00 -0.54 11.40
CA GLN A 76 7.28 -1.08 10.25
C GLN A 76 7.12 -0.03 9.13
N ASP A 77 6.70 1.19 9.47
CA ASP A 77 6.51 2.27 8.50
C ASP A 77 7.82 2.57 7.77
N SER A 78 8.93 2.71 8.51
CA SER A 78 10.25 2.95 7.91
C SER A 78 10.73 1.79 7.00
N LEU A 79 10.43 0.54 7.37
CA LEU A 79 10.75 -0.63 6.56
C LEU A 79 9.88 -0.70 5.31
N GLN A 80 8.60 -0.34 5.42
CA GLN A 80 7.68 -0.29 4.30
C GLN A 80 8.06 0.80 3.29
N GLU A 81 8.47 1.98 3.77
CA GLU A 81 9.00 3.05 2.93
C GLU A 81 10.28 2.62 2.21
N LYS A 82 11.22 2.00 2.93
CA LYS A 82 12.44 1.45 2.33
C LYS A 82 12.11 0.39 1.28
N MET A 83 11.19 -0.53 1.59
CA MET A 83 10.77 -1.57 0.65
C MET A 83 10.17 -0.96 -0.62
N ALA A 84 9.28 0.02 -0.49
CA ALA A 84 8.67 0.69 -1.64
C ALA A 84 9.73 1.35 -2.53
N LYS A 85 10.70 2.06 -1.94
CA LYS A 85 11.81 2.66 -2.67
C LYS A 85 12.67 1.61 -3.39
N ASN A 86 12.99 0.52 -2.73
CA ASN A 86 13.84 -0.52 -3.31
C ASN A 86 13.13 -1.25 -4.46
N ILE A 87 11.81 -1.41 -4.38
CA ILE A 87 11.02 -1.95 -5.50
C ILE A 87 11.01 -0.97 -6.68
N GLU A 88 10.80 0.32 -6.44
CA GLU A 88 10.87 1.35 -7.48
C GLU A 88 12.27 1.40 -8.13
N GLN A 89 13.32 1.25 -7.34
CA GLN A 89 14.70 1.15 -7.85
C GLN A 89 14.90 -0.10 -8.71
N LEU A 90 14.35 -1.24 -8.30
CA LEU A 90 14.43 -2.48 -9.07
C LEU A 90 13.69 -2.36 -10.40
N GLU A 91 12.49 -1.78 -10.41
CA GLU A 91 11.72 -1.51 -11.63
C GLU A 91 12.53 -0.63 -12.59
N ASN A 92 13.09 0.47 -12.09
CA ASN A 92 13.94 1.35 -12.90
C ASN A 92 15.22 0.66 -13.41
N ALA A 93 15.87 -0.18 -12.59
CA ALA A 93 17.07 -0.90 -13.01
C ALA A 93 16.78 -1.88 -14.15
N ILE A 94 15.63 -2.56 -14.09
CA ILE A 94 15.18 -3.46 -15.17
C ILE A 94 14.85 -2.67 -16.43
N ASP A 95 14.10 -1.57 -16.31
CA ASP A 95 13.67 -0.75 -17.46
C ASP A 95 14.85 -0.08 -18.20
N ASN A 96 15.98 0.11 -17.52
CA ASN A 96 17.19 0.73 -18.09
C ASN A 96 18.31 -0.29 -18.43
N ASP A 97 18.00 -1.60 -18.44
CA ASP A 97 18.97 -2.68 -18.73
C ASP A 97 20.24 -2.59 -17.86
N ALA A 98 20.07 -2.30 -16.56
CA ALA A 98 21.17 -2.26 -15.59
C ALA A 98 21.95 -3.59 -15.53
N ASP A 99 23.21 -3.53 -15.10
CA ASP A 99 24.02 -4.73 -15.02
C ASP A 99 23.56 -5.67 -13.88
N SER A 100 23.99 -6.93 -13.98
CA SER A 100 23.55 -7.96 -13.04
C SER A 100 24.03 -7.75 -11.60
N LEU A 101 25.10 -6.99 -11.38
CA LEU A 101 25.59 -6.68 -10.03
C LEU A 101 24.68 -5.63 -9.37
N GLU A 102 24.32 -4.57 -10.10
CA GLU A 102 23.38 -3.56 -9.61
C GLU A 102 22.03 -4.17 -9.23
N ILE A 103 21.47 -5.02 -10.10
CA ILE A 103 20.23 -5.74 -9.83
C ILE A 103 20.36 -6.66 -8.60
N ALA A 104 21.49 -7.36 -8.47
CA ALA A 104 21.74 -8.24 -7.33
C ALA A 104 21.82 -7.47 -6.00
N ASP A 105 22.44 -6.29 -6.00
CA ASP A 105 22.53 -5.44 -4.81
C ASP A 105 21.13 -4.97 -4.35
N ILE A 106 20.28 -4.51 -5.28
CA ILE A 106 18.91 -4.08 -4.97
C ILE A 106 18.09 -5.25 -4.40
N ILE A 107 18.20 -6.45 -5.00
CA ILE A 107 17.56 -7.66 -4.49
C ILE A 107 18.06 -8.00 -3.08
N GLY A 108 19.37 -7.84 -2.83
CA GLY A 108 19.97 -8.01 -1.51
C GLY A 108 19.31 -7.09 -0.47
N GLU A 109 19.19 -5.80 -0.78
CA GLU A 109 18.56 -4.86 0.15
C GLU A 109 17.07 -5.15 0.41
N ILE A 110 16.34 -5.64 -0.61
CA ILE A 110 14.94 -6.07 -0.47
C ILE A 110 14.86 -7.25 0.51
N ASN A 111 15.74 -8.24 0.38
CA ASN A 111 15.76 -9.41 1.25
C ASN A 111 16.14 -9.01 2.69
N ASP A 112 17.14 -8.15 2.87
CA ASP A 112 17.54 -7.64 4.18
C ASP A 112 16.40 -6.88 4.88
N ALA A 113 15.62 -6.10 4.12
CA ALA A 113 14.46 -5.40 4.66
C ALA A 113 13.36 -6.38 5.11
N ARG A 114 13.13 -7.48 4.36
CA ARG A 114 12.19 -8.54 4.76
C ARG A 114 12.64 -9.26 6.04
N ASP A 115 13.91 -9.63 6.11
CA ASP A 115 14.49 -10.26 7.29
C ASP A 115 14.37 -9.35 8.52
N THR A 116 14.66 -8.06 8.34
CA THR A 116 14.52 -7.06 9.40
C THR A 116 13.07 -6.91 9.85
N GLN A 117 12.11 -6.97 8.93
CA GLN A 117 10.68 -6.97 9.26
C GLN A 117 10.30 -8.17 10.13
N CYS A 118 10.69 -9.39 9.73
CA CYS A 118 10.42 -10.59 10.50
C CYS A 118 11.04 -10.55 11.90
N ARG A 119 12.28 -10.05 12.03
CA ARG A 119 12.94 -9.86 13.32
C ARG A 119 12.22 -8.83 14.19
N ASN A 120 11.80 -7.70 13.61
CA ASN A 120 11.05 -6.66 14.33
C ASN A 120 9.69 -7.17 14.85
N GLU A 121 9.01 -8.03 14.08
CA GLU A 121 7.78 -8.70 14.53
C GLU A 121 8.07 -9.66 15.69
N ALA A 122 9.07 -10.53 15.55
CA ALA A 122 9.45 -11.46 16.62
C ALA A 122 9.84 -10.73 17.91
N ASP A 123 10.65 -9.67 17.82
CA ASP A 123 11.04 -8.84 18.96
C ASP A 123 9.84 -8.18 19.64
N PHE A 124 8.87 -7.69 18.86
CA PHE A 124 7.67 -7.08 19.40
C PHE A 124 6.80 -8.09 20.15
N TYR A 125 6.52 -9.26 19.55
CA TYR A 125 5.77 -10.32 20.23
C TYR A 125 6.51 -10.87 21.45
N GLY A 126 7.85 -10.93 21.42
CA GLY A 126 8.67 -11.25 22.59
C GLY A 126 8.49 -10.24 23.73
N LYS A 127 8.44 -8.94 23.43
CA LYS A 127 8.17 -7.90 24.44
C LYS A 127 6.79 -8.02 25.06
N LEU A 128 5.79 -8.46 24.29
CA LEU A 128 4.42 -8.65 24.81
C LEU A 128 4.38 -9.68 25.94
N GLN A 129 5.28 -10.67 25.96
CA GLN A 129 5.35 -11.68 27.03
C GLN A 129 5.67 -11.08 28.40
N GLY A 130 6.39 -9.96 28.44
CA GLY A 130 6.70 -9.23 29.68
C GLY A 130 5.62 -8.22 30.12
N ILE A 131 4.55 -8.05 29.34
CA ILE A 131 3.51 -7.02 29.55
C ILE A 131 2.13 -7.65 29.70
N LEU A 132 1.82 -8.65 28.88
CA LEU A 132 0.50 -9.25 28.73
C LEU A 132 0.50 -10.70 29.22
N THR A 133 -0.61 -11.12 29.82
CA THR A 133 -0.85 -12.55 30.09
C THR A 133 -0.97 -13.33 28.79
N ILE A 134 -0.81 -14.66 28.84
CA ILE A 134 -0.96 -15.53 27.65
C ILE A 134 -2.34 -15.33 26.98
N ASP A 135 -3.40 -15.22 27.77
CA ASP A 135 -4.75 -14.98 27.26
C ASP A 135 -4.86 -13.61 26.56
N GLN A 136 -4.26 -12.57 27.14
CA GLN A 136 -4.21 -11.24 26.52
C GLN A 136 -3.37 -11.23 25.23
N GLN A 137 -2.28 -12.00 25.16
CA GLN A 137 -1.48 -12.15 23.94
C GLN A 137 -2.27 -12.83 22.83
N ALA A 138 -3.01 -13.90 23.16
CA ALA A 138 -3.89 -14.55 22.19
C ALA A 138 -4.97 -13.60 21.66
N LYS A 139 -5.62 -12.84 22.57
CA LYS A 139 -6.60 -11.80 22.21
C LYS A 139 -5.97 -10.70 21.35
N TYR A 140 -4.74 -10.28 21.66
CA TYR A 140 -4.00 -9.30 20.88
C TYR A 140 -3.83 -9.74 19.42
N ILE A 141 -3.39 -10.98 19.21
CA ILE A 141 -3.17 -11.53 17.86
C ILE A 141 -4.48 -11.53 17.07
N LEU A 142 -5.57 -12.01 17.68
CA LEU A 142 -6.89 -12.03 17.04
C LEU A 142 -7.39 -10.61 16.75
N PHE A 143 -7.20 -9.69 17.71
CA PHE A 143 -7.57 -8.29 17.57
C PHE A 143 -6.84 -7.63 16.39
N GLU A 144 -5.52 -7.82 16.24
CA GLU A 144 -4.75 -7.22 15.15
C GLU A 144 -5.24 -7.68 13.77
N ILE A 145 -5.54 -8.98 13.62
CA ILE A 145 -6.08 -9.54 12.38
C ILE A 145 -7.43 -8.89 12.04
N ASP A 146 -8.35 -8.87 13.00
CA ASP A 146 -9.70 -8.35 12.82
C ASP A 146 -9.71 -6.84 12.62
N PHE A 147 -8.94 -6.11 13.41
CA PHE A 147 -8.87 -4.65 13.35
C PHE A 147 -8.31 -4.21 12.00
N ARG A 148 -7.20 -4.79 11.55
CA ARG A 148 -6.61 -4.49 10.23
C ARG A 148 -7.60 -4.77 9.10
N LYS A 149 -8.28 -5.92 9.12
CA LYS A 149 -9.29 -6.27 8.12
C LYS A 149 -10.44 -5.25 8.07
N LYS A 150 -10.96 -4.85 9.24
CA LYS A 150 -12.03 -3.85 9.36
C LYS A 150 -11.56 -2.47 8.86
N MET A 151 -10.36 -2.03 9.24
CA MET A 151 -9.83 -0.73 8.82
C MET A 151 -9.54 -0.68 7.33
N MET A 152 -8.98 -1.74 6.73
CA MET A 152 -8.78 -1.80 5.28
C MET A 152 -10.10 -1.70 4.50
N ASN A 153 -11.15 -2.37 4.97
CA ASN A 153 -12.47 -2.26 4.37
C ASN A 153 -13.03 -0.83 4.51
N LEU A 154 -12.93 -0.25 5.70
CA LEU A 154 -13.39 1.10 5.98
C LEU A 154 -12.71 2.13 5.05
N ILE A 155 -11.39 2.12 4.98
CA ILE A 155 -10.60 3.02 4.13
C ILE A 155 -11.01 2.86 2.65
N ARG A 156 -11.16 1.61 2.18
CA ARG A 156 -11.59 1.33 0.80
C ARG A 156 -12.99 1.88 0.51
N ASP A 157 -13.92 1.74 1.45
CA ASP A 157 -15.30 2.18 1.28
C ASP A 157 -15.41 3.72 1.30
N PHE A 158 -14.62 4.38 2.16
CA PHE A 158 -14.47 5.85 2.14
C PHE A 158 -13.98 6.34 0.76
N HIS A 159 -12.93 5.72 0.20
CA HIS A 159 -12.42 6.09 -1.12
C HIS A 159 -13.41 5.83 -2.26
N ARG A 160 -14.30 4.84 -2.14
CA ARG A 160 -15.36 4.60 -3.13
C ARG A 160 -16.47 5.65 -3.07
N GLY A 161 -16.87 6.07 -1.87
CA GLY A 161 -17.87 7.11 -1.65
C GLY A 161 -17.44 8.47 -2.22
N ASP A 162 -16.20 8.88 -1.94
CA ASP A 162 -15.65 10.15 -2.44
C ASP A 162 -15.52 10.18 -3.97
N LYS A 163 -15.13 9.05 -4.59
CA LYS A 163 -15.05 8.95 -6.06
C LYS A 163 -16.42 9.06 -6.73
N LYS A 164 -17.49 8.55 -6.10
CA LYS A 164 -18.86 8.70 -6.61
C LYS A 164 -19.31 10.16 -6.57
N ASN A 165 -19.08 10.83 -5.44
CA ASN A 165 -19.45 12.23 -5.25
C ASN A 165 -18.72 13.19 -6.21
N ARG A 166 -17.44 12.92 -6.51
CA ARG A 166 -16.66 13.71 -7.49
C ARG A 166 -17.04 13.48 -8.95
N ARG A 167 -17.70 12.35 -9.27
CA ARG A 167 -18.24 12.08 -10.61
C ARG A 167 -19.58 12.78 -10.81
N ASP A 168 -20.43 12.78 -9.78
CA ASP A 168 -21.75 13.42 -9.83
C ASP A 168 -21.60 14.96 -9.93
N ASN A 169 -20.62 15.56 -9.24
CA ASN A 169 -20.34 17.01 -9.30
C ASN A 169 -19.42 17.44 -10.48
N ARG A 170 -19.20 16.60 -11.50
CA ARG A 170 -18.36 16.95 -12.66
C ARG A 170 -19.13 17.74 -13.74
N TRP A 171 -20.46 17.83 -13.60
CA TRP A 171 -21.36 18.44 -14.59
C TRP A 171 -22.16 19.64 -14.05
N GLU A 172 -21.78 20.17 -12.88
CA GLU A 172 -22.26 21.45 -12.34
C GLU A 172 -21.21 22.55 -12.59
#